data_AF-A0A956A5E4-F1
#
_entry.id   AF-A0A956A5E4-F1
#
_cell.length_a   1.000
_cell.length_b   1.000
_cell.length_c   1.000
_cell.angle_alpha   90.00
_cell.angle_beta   90.00
_cell.angle_gamma   90.00
#
_symmetry.space_group_name_H-M   'P 1'
#
loop_
_entity.id
_entity.type
_entity.pdbx_description
1 polymer ?
#
loop_
_entity_poly.entity_id
_entity_poly.type
_entity_poly.pdbx_seq_one_letter_code
_entity_poly.pdbx_strand_id
1 'polypeptide(L)'
;RFLMMAGNWSQHAFIDAADPASPYKNSITCINTRYNRRCFNDGYHIGHHVKASRHWSEMPRDFVANVDRYRDEGAVVFDGVDYFQIWLLLMFKRYDALARRVVDLGGPPRTRADVAALLRARTRPIG
;
A
#
# COMPACT_ATOMS: atom_id res chain seq x y z
N ARG A 1 8.70 15.73 13.76
CA ARG A 1 8.60 14.34 14.25
C ARG A 1 7.23 13.72 13.93
N PHE A 2 6.11 14.38 14.28
CA PHE A 2 4.74 13.90 14.00
C PHE A 2 4.49 13.43 12.55
N LEU A 3 4.85 14.25 11.56
CA LEU A 3 4.64 13.91 10.13
C LEU A 3 5.37 12.63 9.68
N MET A 4 6.59 12.39 10.18
CA MET A 4 7.33 11.16 9.88
C MET A 4 6.67 9.94 10.52
N MET A 5 6.18 10.06 11.76
CA MET A 5 5.46 8.97 12.43
C MET A 5 4.13 8.64 11.75
N ALA A 6 3.41 9.66 11.25
CA ALA A 6 2.19 9.46 10.47
C ALA A 6 2.45 8.70 9.15
N GLY A 7 3.56 9.02 8.48
CA GLY A 7 4.01 8.30 7.28
C GLY A 7 4.36 6.84 7.57
N ASN A 8 5.21 6.59 8.56
CA ASN A 8 5.62 5.22 8.95
C ASN A 8 4.42 4.38 9.40
N TRP A 9 3.51 4.95 10.21
CA TRP A 9 2.28 4.26 10.59
C TRP A 9 1.43 3.87 9.36
N SER A 10 1.33 4.76 8.36
CA SER A 10 0.51 4.52 7.17
C SER A 10 1.09 3.46 6.24
N GLN A 11 2.41 3.28 6.24
CA GLN A 11 3.08 2.19 5.51
C GLN A 11 2.56 0.81 5.94
N HIS A 12 2.07 0.70 7.19
CA HIS A 12 1.61 -0.54 7.83
C HIS A 12 0.16 -0.47 8.34
N ALA A 13 -0.64 0.47 7.86
CA ALA A 13 -2.00 0.69 8.37
C ALA A 13 -3.02 -0.38 7.93
N PHE A 14 -2.70 -1.16 6.89
CA PHE A 14 -3.58 -2.19 6.35
C PHE A 14 -2.95 -3.56 6.61
N ILE A 15 -3.53 -4.31 7.55
CA ILE A 15 -3.02 -5.60 7.98
C ILE A 15 -4.09 -6.66 7.75
N ASP A 16 -3.70 -7.76 7.13
CA ASP A 16 -4.50 -8.98 7.10
C ASP A 16 -4.28 -9.78 8.38
N ALA A 17 -5.30 -9.86 9.24
CA ALA A 17 -5.21 -10.56 10.52
C ALA A 17 -4.98 -12.08 10.35
N ALA A 18 -5.36 -12.66 9.21
CA ALA A 18 -5.15 -14.09 8.94
C ALA A 18 -3.71 -14.43 8.53
N ASP A 19 -2.95 -13.43 8.06
CA ASP A 19 -1.57 -13.61 7.60
C ASP A 19 -0.73 -12.34 7.88
N PRO A 20 -0.49 -12.02 9.16
CA PRO A 20 0.17 -10.78 9.55
C PRO A 20 1.67 -10.76 9.24
N ALA A 21 2.28 -11.92 8.96
CA ALA A 21 3.70 -12.04 8.63
C ALA A 21 3.99 -11.74 7.15
N SER A 22 2.98 -11.79 6.27
CA SER A 22 3.20 -11.56 4.84
C SER A 22 3.49 -10.08 4.55
N PRO A 23 4.64 -9.76 3.93
CA PRO A 23 5.00 -8.38 3.55
C PRO A 23 4.04 -7.79 2.51
N TYR A 24 3.33 -8.63 1.76
CA TYR A 24 2.32 -8.20 0.78
C TYR A 24 1.00 -7.79 1.43
N LYS A 25 0.73 -8.27 2.65
CA LYS A 25 -0.56 -8.14 3.33
C LYS A 25 -0.51 -7.23 4.56
N ASN A 26 0.68 -6.87 5.04
CA ASN A 26 0.90 -5.98 6.18
C ASN A 26 1.61 -4.66 5.81
N SER A 27 1.86 -4.46 4.51
CA SER A 27 2.55 -3.28 3.97
C SER A 27 1.86 -2.85 2.67
N ILE A 28 2.10 -1.61 2.25
CA ILE A 28 1.50 -1.06 1.02
C ILE A 28 2.55 -0.53 0.05
N THR A 29 2.17 -0.38 -1.22
CA THR A 29 3.00 0.31 -2.23
C THR A 29 2.28 1.55 -2.76
N CYS A 30 2.99 2.66 -2.91
CA CYS A 30 2.53 3.91 -3.50
C CYS A 30 3.30 4.20 -4.79
N ILE A 31 2.60 4.21 -5.93
CA ILE A 31 3.17 4.48 -7.26
C ILE A 31 2.73 5.84 -7.81
N ASN A 32 3.43 6.30 -8.85
CA ASN A 32 3.13 7.55 -9.58
C ASN A 32 2.98 8.80 -8.70
N THR A 33 3.74 8.85 -7.61
CA THR A 33 3.74 9.97 -6.67
C THR A 33 5.03 10.79 -6.77
N ARG A 34 4.92 12.12 -6.57
CA ARG A 34 6.09 13.02 -6.48
C ARG A 34 7.00 12.66 -5.30
N TYR A 35 6.45 12.00 -4.27
CA TYR A 35 7.18 11.48 -3.13
C TYR A 35 8.34 10.57 -3.56
N ASN A 36 8.09 9.62 -4.47
CA ASN A 36 9.10 8.66 -4.92
C ASN A 36 10.33 9.30 -5.56
N ARG A 37 10.15 10.46 -6.22
CA ARG A 37 11.27 11.22 -6.79
C ARG A 37 12.14 11.89 -5.73
N ARG A 38 11.56 12.26 -4.59
CA ARG A 38 12.24 12.98 -3.49
C ARG A 38 12.80 12.05 -2.43
N CYS A 39 12.16 10.89 -2.27
CA CYS A 39 12.42 9.94 -1.20
C CYS A 39 12.87 8.59 -1.77
N PHE A 40 13.70 8.61 -2.83
CA PHE A 40 14.38 7.41 -3.33
C PHE A 40 13.44 6.20 -3.49
N ASN A 41 12.31 6.37 -4.19
CA ASN A 41 11.32 5.32 -4.40
C ASN A 41 10.79 4.60 -3.13
N ASP A 42 10.83 5.23 -1.96
CA ASP A 42 10.32 4.67 -0.69
C ASP A 42 8.82 4.28 -0.74
N GLY A 43 8.06 4.82 -1.71
CA GLY A 43 6.71 4.35 -2.01
C GLY A 43 6.63 2.86 -2.36
N TYR A 44 7.70 2.22 -2.83
CA TYR A 44 7.73 0.79 -3.13
C TYR A 44 8.01 -0.07 -1.88
N HIS A 45 7.31 0.20 -0.78
CA HIS A 45 7.63 -0.35 0.55
C HIS A 45 7.40 -1.85 0.68
N ILE A 46 6.39 -2.43 0.02
CA ILE A 46 6.29 -3.90 -0.08
C ILE A 46 7.57 -4.46 -0.72
N GLY A 47 8.06 -3.85 -1.79
CA GLY A 47 9.28 -4.27 -2.48
C GLY A 47 10.51 -4.18 -1.57
N HIS A 48 10.57 -3.17 -0.70
CA HIS A 48 11.59 -3.03 0.34
C HIS A 48 11.51 -4.18 1.35
N HIS A 49 10.32 -4.53 1.87
CA HIS A 49 10.17 -5.66 2.79
C HIS A 49 10.50 -7.01 2.15
N VAL A 50 10.15 -7.20 0.88
CA VAL A 50 10.47 -8.43 0.13
C VAL A 50 11.98 -8.59 -0.06
N LYS A 51 12.71 -7.49 -0.31
CA LYS A 51 14.17 -7.51 -0.45
C LYS A 51 14.76 -6.15 -0.05
N ALA A 52 15.13 -6.04 1.22
CA ALA A 52 15.62 -4.78 1.81
C ALA A 52 16.92 -4.26 1.18
N SER A 53 17.72 -5.16 0.59
CA SER A 53 18.98 -4.82 -0.08
C SER A 53 18.83 -4.33 -1.53
N ARG A 54 17.60 -4.32 -2.08
CA ARG A 54 17.38 -3.85 -3.46
C ARG A 54 17.67 -2.35 -3.54
N HIS A 55 18.45 -1.95 -4.55
CA HIS A 55 18.70 -0.54 -4.77
C HIS A 55 17.40 0.16 -5.18
N TRP A 56 17.14 1.33 -4.60
CA TRP A 56 15.87 2.03 -4.77
C TRP A 56 15.52 2.35 -6.23
N SER A 57 16.51 2.56 -7.10
CA SER A 57 16.28 2.84 -8.52
C SER A 57 15.72 1.63 -9.28
N GLU A 58 15.87 0.41 -8.74
CA GLU A 58 15.43 -0.83 -9.35
C GLU A 58 14.00 -1.22 -8.94
N MET A 59 13.49 -0.65 -7.83
CA MET A 59 12.18 -1.00 -7.26
C MET A 59 11.01 -0.87 -8.25
N PRO A 60 10.91 0.18 -9.10
CA PRO A 60 9.83 0.27 -10.08
C PRO A 60 9.84 -0.88 -11.10
N ARG A 61 11.04 -1.27 -11.57
CA ARG A 61 11.20 -2.35 -12.54
C ARG A 61 10.82 -3.69 -11.89
N ASP A 62 11.28 -3.91 -10.66
CA ASP A 62 10.97 -5.11 -9.90
C ASP A 62 9.47 -5.26 -9.63
N PHE A 63 8.79 -4.17 -9.27
CA PHE A 63 7.34 -4.15 -9.08
C PHE A 63 6.60 -4.62 -10.35
N VAL A 64 6.96 -4.06 -11.52
CA VAL A 64 6.33 -4.45 -12.80
C VAL A 64 6.60 -5.92 -13.11
N ALA A 65 7.84 -6.39 -12.91
CA ALA A 65 8.21 -7.77 -13.18
C ALA A 65 7.52 -8.79 -12.25
N ASN A 66 7.00 -8.36 -11.10
CA ASN A 66 6.38 -9.21 -10.10
C ASN A 66 4.90 -8.87 -9.83
N VAL A 67 4.26 -8.10 -10.71
CA VAL A 67 2.89 -7.58 -10.47
C VAL A 67 1.87 -8.70 -10.27
N ASP A 68 2.04 -9.84 -10.94
CA ASP A 68 1.20 -11.03 -10.75
C ASP A 68 1.26 -11.55 -9.32
N ARG A 69 2.45 -11.56 -8.68
CA ARG A 69 2.57 -11.94 -7.27
C ARG A 69 1.86 -10.96 -6.35
N TYR A 70 1.92 -9.65 -6.64
CA TYR A 70 1.17 -8.66 -5.86
C TYR A 70 -0.33 -8.88 -5.98
N ARG A 71 -0.82 -9.23 -7.18
CA ARG A 71 -2.22 -9.60 -7.40
C ARG A 71 -2.60 -10.84 -6.59
N ASP A 72 -1.83 -11.92 -6.72
CA ASP A 72 -2.14 -13.22 -6.14
C ASP A 72 -2.13 -13.18 -4.60
N GLU A 73 -1.26 -12.35 -4.00
CA GLU A 73 -1.22 -12.10 -2.55
C GLU A 73 -2.30 -11.11 -2.05
N GLY A 74 -3.03 -10.47 -2.97
CA GLY A 74 -4.02 -9.44 -2.62
C GLY A 74 -3.39 -8.19 -2.01
N ALA A 75 -2.24 -7.77 -2.53
CA ALA A 75 -1.50 -6.60 -2.07
C ALA A 75 -2.27 -5.29 -2.28
N VAL A 76 -2.06 -4.32 -1.39
CA VAL A 76 -2.64 -2.98 -1.53
C VAL A 76 -1.61 -2.05 -2.19
N VAL A 77 -1.93 -1.64 -3.42
CA VAL A 77 -1.14 -0.70 -4.20
C VAL A 77 -1.96 0.56 -4.47
N PHE A 78 -1.46 1.71 -4.09
CA PHE A 78 -2.07 3.01 -4.30
C PHE A 78 -1.41 3.79 -5.44
N ASP A 79 -2.22 4.48 -6.23
CA ASP A 79 -1.80 5.36 -7.33
C ASP A 79 -1.99 6.84 -6.98
N GLY A 80 -0.94 7.62 -7.22
CA GLY A 80 -0.99 9.09 -7.14
C GLY A 80 -1.23 9.66 -5.73
N VAL A 81 -1.02 8.85 -4.68
CA VAL A 81 -0.98 9.30 -3.27
C VAL A 81 0.30 8.85 -2.60
N ASP A 82 0.73 9.59 -1.58
CA ASP A 82 1.77 9.18 -0.65
C ASP A 82 1.22 8.78 0.73
N TYR A 83 2.11 8.30 1.61
CA TYR A 83 1.76 7.83 2.94
C TYR A 83 1.07 8.88 3.80
N PHE A 84 1.43 10.16 3.68
CA PHE A 84 0.80 11.22 4.46
C PHE A 84 -0.62 11.52 3.97
N GLN A 85 -0.83 11.51 2.65
CA GLN A 85 -2.17 11.63 2.09
C GLN A 85 -3.06 10.46 2.48
N ILE A 86 -2.53 9.24 2.47
CA ILE A 86 -3.24 8.03 2.95
C ILE A 86 -3.60 8.19 4.43
N TRP A 87 -2.64 8.62 5.26
CA TRP A 87 -2.88 8.91 6.68
C TRP A 87 -4.07 9.86 6.88
N LEU A 88 -4.08 11.00 6.18
CA LEU A 88 -5.16 11.99 6.26
C LEU A 88 -6.51 11.36 5.89
N LEU A 89 -6.56 10.60 4.78
CA LEU A 89 -7.79 9.93 4.36
C LEU A 89 -8.28 8.91 5.39
N LEU A 90 -7.38 8.18 6.04
CA LEU A 90 -7.72 7.24 7.13
C LEU A 90 -8.28 7.97 8.35
N MET A 91 -7.65 9.07 8.78
CA MET A 91 -8.13 9.87 9.92
C MET A 91 -9.53 10.44 9.66
N PHE A 92 -9.84 10.83 8.43
CA PHE A 92 -11.18 11.27 8.02
C PHE A 92 -12.12 10.12 7.62
N LYS A 93 -11.72 8.86 7.81
CA LYS A 93 -12.49 7.65 7.46
C LYS A 93 -12.96 7.64 5.99
N ARG A 94 -12.20 8.25 5.08
CA ARG A 94 -12.49 8.40 3.65
C ARG A 94 -12.07 7.16 2.85
N TYR A 95 -12.58 6.00 3.24
CA TYR A 95 -12.35 4.74 2.53
C TYR A 95 -12.86 4.75 1.09
N ASP A 96 -13.87 5.57 0.80
CA ASP A 96 -14.33 5.84 -0.57
C ASP A 96 -13.21 6.46 -1.42
N ALA A 97 -12.47 7.42 -0.85
CA ALA A 97 -11.37 8.10 -1.52
C ALA A 97 -10.15 7.21 -1.64
N LEU A 98 -9.84 6.43 -0.60
CA LEU A 98 -8.76 5.43 -0.65
C LEU A 98 -9.04 4.38 -1.72
N ALA A 99 -10.25 3.81 -1.77
CA ALA A 99 -10.63 2.81 -2.76
C ALA A 99 -10.50 3.32 -4.21
N ARG A 100 -10.77 4.61 -4.45
CA ARG A 100 -10.56 5.24 -5.77
C ARG A 100 -9.08 5.33 -6.19
N ARG A 101 -8.15 5.21 -5.24
CA ARG A 101 -6.70 5.26 -5.48
C ARG A 101 -6.07 3.88 -5.51
N VAL A 102 -6.80 2.81 -5.18
CA VAL A 102 -6.25 1.45 -5.27
C VAL A 102 -6.17 1.03 -6.73
N VAL A 103 -5.01 0.51 -7.13
CA VAL A 103 -4.77 -0.03 -8.46
C VAL A 103 -5.47 -1.38 -8.60
N ASP A 104 -6.18 -1.57 -9.70
CA ASP A 104 -6.63 -2.90 -10.11
C ASP A 104 -5.44 -3.66 -10.73
N LEU A 105 -4.95 -4.67 -10.01
CA LEU A 105 -3.86 -5.54 -10.46
C LEU A 105 -4.36 -6.72 -11.29
N GLY A 106 -5.65 -6.74 -11.64
CA GLY A 106 -6.34 -7.87 -12.25
C GLY A 106 -6.88 -8.86 -11.21
N GLY A 107 -7.49 -9.95 -11.69
CA GLY A 107 -8.14 -10.96 -10.86
C GLY A 107 -9.67 -10.83 -10.87
N PRO A 108 -10.37 -11.41 -9.88
CA PRO A 108 -11.82 -11.33 -9.80
C PRO A 108 -12.30 -9.86 -9.78
N PRO A 109 -13.34 -9.51 -10.53
CA PRO A 109 -13.88 -8.15 -10.53
C PRO A 109 -14.22 -7.69 -9.11
N ARG A 110 -13.71 -6.52 -8.72
CA ARG A 110 -14.03 -5.87 -7.45
C ARG A 110 -14.61 -4.48 -7.72
N THR A 111 -15.76 -4.20 -7.13
CA THR A 111 -16.30 -2.84 -7.14
C THR A 111 -15.48 -1.96 -6.19
N ARG A 112 -15.59 -0.64 -6.36
CA ARG A 112 -14.98 0.31 -5.40
C ARG A 112 -15.53 0.12 -3.97
N ALA A 113 -16.76 -0.36 -3.84
CA ALA A 113 -17.34 -0.67 -2.54
C ALA A 113 -16.65 -1.88 -1.89
N ASP A 114 -16.36 -2.93 -2.67
CA ASP A 114 -15.63 -4.11 -2.21
C ASP A 114 -14.21 -3.75 -1.76
N VAL A 115 -13.52 -2.91 -2.55
CA VAL A 115 -12.20 -2.40 -2.18
C VAL A 115 -12.28 -1.57 -0.89
N ALA A 116 -13.26 -0.67 -0.77
CA ALA A 116 -13.44 0.11 0.46
C ALA A 116 -13.74 -0.78 1.68
N ALA A 117 -14.52 -1.85 1.50
CA ALA A 117 -14.82 -2.82 2.55
C ALA A 117 -13.56 -3.60 2.97
N LEU A 118 -12.75 -4.04 2.01
CA LEU A 118 -11.46 -4.68 2.26
C LEU A 118 -10.52 -3.77 3.06
N LEU A 119 -10.38 -2.51 2.64
CA LEU A 119 -9.54 -1.53 3.33
C LEU A 119 -10.04 -1.28 4.76
N ARG A 120 -11.36 -1.18 4.97
CA ARG A 120 -11.94 -1.06 6.32
C ARG A 120 -11.60 -2.29 7.16
N ALA A 121 -11.80 -3.49 6.61
CA ALA A 121 -11.51 -4.74 7.32
C ALA A 121 -10.05 -4.79 7.78
N ARG A 122 -9.10 -4.43 6.92
CA ARG A 122 -7.65 -4.43 7.20
C ARG A 122 -7.16 -3.34 8.15
N THR A 123 -8.02 -2.39 8.54
CA THR A 123 -7.69 -1.31 9.50
C THR A 123 -8.33 -1.51 10.87
N ARG A 124 -9.05 -2.63 11.06
CA ARG A 124 -9.66 -2.94 12.36
C ARG A 124 -8.58 -3.41 13.35
N PRO A 125 -8.79 -3.18 14.66
CA PRO A 125 -7.94 -3.78 15.69
C PRO A 125 -7.86 -5.31 15.50
N ILE A 126 -6.65 -5.85 15.62
CA ILE A 126 -6.40 -7.29 15.67
C ILE A 126 -6.56 -7.68 17.14
N GLY A 127 -7.43 -8.65 17.41
CA GLY A 127 -7.71 -9.20 18.74
C GLY A 127 -7.16 -10.59 18.92
#